data_AF-A0A8T4JYL3-F1
#
_entry.id   AF-A0A8T4JYL3-F1
#
_cell.length_a   1.000
_cell.length_b   1.000
_cell.length_c   1.000
_cell.angle_alpha   90.00
_cell.angle_beta   90.00
_cell.angle_gamma   90.00
#
_symmetry.space_group_name_H-M   'P 1'
#
loop_
_entity.id
_entity.type
_entity.pdbx_description
1 polymer ?
#
loop_
_entity_poly.entity_id
_entity_poly.type
_entity_poly.pdbx_seq_one_letter_code
_entity_poly.pdbx_strand_id
1 'polypeptide(L)' 'MTIRYIDGQYRKGGQAVRVADPKQIRELEKTARKTIDLLHRGIRFTPTQPDIIRIEKMMMEELEKE' A
#
# COMPACT_ATOMS: atom_id res chain seq x y z
N MET A 1 1.18 0.84 7.17
CA MET A 1 2.15 -0.26 7.38
C MET A 1 3.27 0.27 8.26
N THR A 2 3.61 -0.44 9.32
CA THR A 2 4.69 -0.08 10.24
C THR A 2 6.04 -0.65 9.75
N ILE A 3 7.16 -0.11 10.22
CA ILE A 3 8.50 -0.57 9.83
C ILE A 3 8.77 -2.03 10.21
N ARG A 4 8.07 -2.54 11.24
CA ARG A 4 8.19 -3.92 11.74
C ARG A 4 7.92 -4.99 10.69
N TYR A 5 7.10 -4.67 9.69
CA TYR A 5 6.75 -5.60 8.61
C TYR A 5 7.54 -5.38 7.32
N ILE A 6 8.53 -4.48 7.32
CA ILE A 6 9.44 -4.27 6.19
C ILE A 6 10.68 -5.13 6.38
N ASP A 7 10.80 -6.20 5.60
CA ASP A 7 12.00 -7.06 5.61
C ASP A 7 13.22 -6.34 5.00
N GLY A 8 13.04 -5.67 3.87
CA GLY A 8 14.11 -4.91 3.23
C GLY A 8 13.78 -4.43 1.81
N GLN A 9 14.75 -3.78 1.18
CA GLN A 9 14.60 -3.29 -0.19
C GLN A 9 14.65 -4.44 -1.20
N TYR A 10 13.64 -4.52 -2.08
CA TYR A 10 13.61 -5.50 -3.15
C TYR A 10 14.80 -5.34 -4.11
N ARG A 11 15.48 -6.45 -4.40
CA ARG A 11 16.64 -6.53 -5.30
C ARG A 11 16.40 -7.60 -6.36
N LYS A 12 16.82 -7.31 -7.60
CA LYS A 12 16.81 -8.27 -8.71
C LYS A 12 18.19 -8.24 -9.37
N GLY A 13 18.86 -9.40 -9.44
CA GLY A 13 20.23 -9.49 -9.96
C GLY A 13 21.25 -8.64 -9.18
N GLY A 14 21.08 -8.53 -7.85
CA GLY A 14 21.94 -7.73 -6.97
C GLY A 14 21.62 -6.23 -6.94
N GLN A 15 20.85 -5.71 -7.91
CA GLN A 15 20.49 -4.30 -7.98
C GLN A 15 19.18 -4.00 -7.26
N ALA A 16 19.15 -2.87 -6.55
CA ALA A 16 17.94 -2.36 -5.91
C ALA A 16 16.94 -1.88 -6.96
N VAL A 17 15.71 -2.39 -6.87
CA VAL A 17 14.65 -2.05 -7.81
C VAL A 17 13.84 -0.88 -7.28
N ARG A 18 13.51 0.06 -8.17
CA ARG A 18 12.61 1.19 -7.89
C ARG A 18 11.93 1.66 -9.17
N VAL A 19 10.79 2.32 -9.04
CA VAL A 19 10.22 3.14 -10.13
C VAL A 19 11.04 4.43 -10.20
N ALA A 20 11.61 4.73 -11.36
CA ALA A 20 12.52 5.87 -11.53
C ALA A 20 11.90 7.05 -12.28
N ASP A 21 10.93 6.81 -13.17
CA ASP A 21 10.29 7.88 -13.96
C ASP A 21 9.34 8.72 -13.08
N PRO A 22 9.60 10.03 -12.89
CA PRO A 22 8.73 10.90 -12.11
C PRO A 22 7.30 11.00 -12.66
N LYS A 23 7.11 10.87 -13.98
CA LYS A 23 5.75 10.90 -14.57
C LYS A 23 4.96 9.68 -14.15
N GLN A 24 5.56 8.49 -14.27
CA GLN A 24 4.95 7.24 -13.82
C GLN A 24 4.63 7.25 -12.32
N ILE A 25 5.53 7.76 -11.48
CA ILE A 25 5.28 7.91 -10.04
C ILE A 25 4.03 8.77 -9.79
N ARG A 26 3.90 9.91 -10.46
CA ARG A 26 2.73 10.79 -10.29
C ARG A 26 1.41 10.13 -10.68
N GLU A 27 1.38 9.38 -11.77
CA GLU A 27 0.17 8.69 -12.21
C GLU A 27 -0.20 7.52 -11.29
N LEU A 28 0.80 6.81 -10.75
CA LEU A 28 0.59 5.78 -9.73
C LEU A 28 -0.02 6.38 -8.46
N GLU A 29 0.52 7.50 -7.96
CA GLU A 29 0.00 8.21 -6.78
C GLU A 29 -1.43 8.73 -6.98
N LYS A 30 -1.75 9.24 -8.17
CA LYS A 30 -3.11 9.67 -8.52
C LYS A 30 -4.08 8.49 -8.51
N THR A 31 -3.67 7.37 -9.10
CA THR A 31 -4.48 6.16 -9.19
C THR A 31 -4.69 5.52 -7.82
N ALA A 32 -3.62 5.42 -7.01
CA ALA A 32 -3.67 4.86 -5.66
C ALA A 32 -4.65 5.61 -4.77
N ARG A 33 -4.60 6.96 -4.75
CA ARG A 33 -5.55 7.78 -3.98
C ARG A 33 -7.00 7.52 -4.35
N LYS A 34 -7.30 7.53 -5.65
CA LYS A 34 -8.67 7.24 -6.13
C LYS A 34 -9.11 5.82 -5.76
N THR A 35 -8.22 4.84 -5.86
CA THR A 35 -8.53 3.45 -5.50
C THR A 35 -8.82 3.33 -4.00
N ILE A 36 -8.01 3.94 -3.14
CA ILE A 36 -8.24 3.94 -1.68
C ILE A 36 -9.61 4.54 -1.34
N ASP A 37 -9.96 5.70 -1.93
CA ASP A 37 -11.27 6.32 -1.72
C ASP A 37 -12.45 5.41 -2.10
N LEU A 38 -12.29 4.61 -3.17
CA LEU A 38 -13.31 3.65 -3.60
C LEU A 38 -13.39 2.45 -2.64
N LEU A 39 -12.24 1.93 -2.19
CA LEU A 39 -12.18 0.84 -1.23
C LEU A 39 -12.83 1.26 0.12
N HIS A 40 -12.56 2.46 0.61
CA HIS A 40 -13.18 3.00 1.83
C HIS A 40 -14.70 3.19 1.70
N ARG A 41 -15.21 3.42 0.47
CA ARG A 41 -16.66 3.45 0.18
C ARG A 41 -17.28 2.06 0.02
N GLY A 42 -16.51 0.99 0.23
CA GLY A 42 -16.98 -0.40 0.13
C GLY A 42 -17.06 -0.95 -1.29
N ILE A 43 -16.49 -0.26 -2.28
CA ILE A 43 -16.44 -0.77 -3.66
C ILE A 43 -15.57 -2.02 -3.71
N ARG A 44 -16.08 -3.06 -4.39
CA ARG A 44 -15.37 -4.31 -4.64
C ARG A 44 -14.95 -4.40 -6.10
N PHE A 45 -13.64 -4.49 -6.34
CA PHE A 45 -13.06 -4.74 -7.65
C PHE A 45 -12.96 -6.23 -7.97
N THR A 46 -12.83 -7.08 -6.94
CA THR A 46 -12.73 -8.53 -7.08
C THR A 46 -13.55 -9.27 -6.02
N PRO A 47 -13.97 -10.52 -6.28
CA PRO A 47 -14.65 -11.36 -5.28
C PRO A 47 -13.78 -11.69 -4.06
N THR A 48 -12.46 -11.77 -4.25
CA THR A 48 -11.47 -12.12 -3.21
C THR A 48 -10.77 -10.89 -2.63
N GLN A 49 -11.46 -9.74 -2.62
CA GLN A 49 -10.87 -8.49 -2.16
C GLN A 49 -10.47 -8.57 -0.68
N PRO A 50 -9.24 -8.14 -0.32
CA PRO A 50 -8.81 -8.06 1.07
C PRO A 50 -9.68 -7.13 1.92
N ASP A 51 -9.81 -7.46 3.21
CA ASP A 51 -10.46 -6.59 4.19
C ASP A 51 -9.49 -5.49 4.65
N ILE A 52 -9.45 -4.40 3.87
CA ILE A 52 -8.55 -3.28 4.13
C ILE A 52 -8.90 -2.52 5.42
N ILE A 53 -10.17 -2.44 5.80
CA ILE A 53 -10.62 -1.70 6.99
C ILE A 53 -10.09 -2.38 8.25
N ARG A 54 -10.17 -3.71 8.28
CA ARG A 54 -9.58 -4.50 9.37
C ARG A 54 -8.07 -4.30 9.45
N ILE A 55 -7.37 -4.34 8.32
CA ILE A 55 -5.91 -4.15 8.28
C ILE A 55 -5.51 -2.76 8.77
N GLU A 56 -6.17 -1.71 8.29
CA GLU A 56 -5.91 -0.33 8.72
C GLU A 56 -6.13 -0.16 10.22
N LYS A 57 -7.22 -0.69 10.76
CA LYS A 57 -7.50 -0.63 12.20
C LYS A 57 -6.40 -1.31 13.03
N MET A 58 -6.01 -2.53 12.65
CA MET A 58 -4.91 -3.25 13.33
C MET A 58 -3.61 -2.44 13.31
N MET A 59 -3.29 -1.79 12.17
CA MET A 59 -2.08 -0.97 12.06
C MET A 59 -2.13 0.32 12.88
N MET A 60 -3.30 0.97 12.99
CA MET A 60 -3.45 2.17 13.82
C MET A 60 -3.32 1.83 15.31
N GLU A 61 -3.97 0.76 15.76
CA GLU A 61 -3.85 0.27 17.14
C GLU A 61 -2.41 -0.13 17.50
N GLU A 62 -1.66 -0.66 16.54
CA GLU A 62 -0.25 -0.98 16.71
C GLU A 62 0.64 0.25 16.83
N LEU A 63 0.31 1.32 16.09
CA LEU A 63 1.04 2.60 16.13
C LEU A 63 0.77 3.36 17.44
N GLU A 64 -0.46 3.28 17.96
CA GLU A 64 -0.82 3.89 19.26
C GLU A 64 -0.14 3.22 20.47
N LYS A 65 0.32 1.98 20.31
CA LYS A 65 1.01 1.20 21.35
C LYS A 65 2.54 1.36 21.33
N GLU A 66 3.10 1.98 20.30
CA GLU A 66 4.51 2.35 20.18
C GLU A 66 4.79 3.71 20.83
#